data_AF-A0A3M7DQ92-F1
#
_entry.id   AF-A0A3M7DQ92-F1
#
_cell.length_a   1.000
_cell.length_b   1.000
_cell.length_c   1.000
_cell.angle_alpha   90.00
_cell.angle_beta   90.00
_cell.angle_gamma   90.00
#
_symmetry.space_group_name_H-M   'P 1'
#
loop_
_entity.id
_entity.type
_entity.pdbx_description
1 polymer ?
#
loop_
_entity_poly.entity_id
_entity_poly.type
_entity_poly.pdbx_seq_one_letter_code
_entity_poly.pdbx_strand_id
1 'polypeptide(L)'
;MPGVEYWYGIRDALAARDIQVITATVPPSGSIEARAQKLSEDIERKAGGREVNIIAGLDSRYMISQLKPPNVIVKSLTTISTPHRGSVFADYMFKSIGMTNIPKLYRALEFFGFETGAFEQLTQEYMTNSFNPRTPDLEGVKYYSYGALLRPTLTSVFRKSHQIVDSIEGPNDGLVSVASSKWGTYRGTLDNVSHLDLINWTNRLRWYFWELTGHKRNFNAIAFYLGISDMLAKEGL
;
A
#
# COMPACT_ATOMS: atom_id res chain seq x y z
N MET A 1 6.24 -14.42 20.46
CA MET A 1 5.04 -14.61 19.61
C MET A 1 5.51 -14.58 18.17
N PRO A 2 5.09 -15.50 17.29
CA PRO A 2 5.46 -15.40 15.88
C PRO A 2 4.95 -14.05 15.35
N GLY A 3 5.82 -13.34 14.63
CA GLY A 3 5.52 -12.00 14.11
C GLY A 3 4.28 -12.02 13.22
N VAL A 4 3.53 -10.92 13.23
CA VAL A 4 2.35 -10.78 12.38
C VAL A 4 2.78 -10.82 10.92
N GLU A 5 2.35 -11.85 10.18
CA GLU A 5 2.68 -12.00 8.77
C GLU A 5 1.81 -11.05 7.93
N TYR A 6 2.44 -10.06 7.31
CA TYR A 6 1.78 -9.00 6.55
C TYR A 6 1.09 -9.52 5.26
N TRP A 7 1.53 -10.66 4.72
CA TRP A 7 1.03 -11.27 3.47
C TRP A 7 0.39 -12.64 3.72
N TYR A 8 -0.45 -12.73 4.76
CA TYR A 8 -0.98 -14.01 5.24
C TYR A 8 -1.66 -14.84 4.15
N GLY A 9 -1.12 -16.04 3.89
CA GLY A 9 -1.63 -17.00 2.90
C GLY A 9 -1.40 -16.63 1.43
N ILE A 10 -0.99 -15.39 1.13
CA ILE A 10 -0.70 -14.93 -0.25
C ILE A 10 0.61 -15.56 -0.74
N ARG A 11 1.64 -15.55 0.10
CA ARG A 11 2.95 -16.16 -0.22
C ARG A 11 2.79 -17.64 -0.55
N ASP A 12 2.10 -18.38 0.30
CA ASP A 12 1.91 -19.83 0.14
C ASP A 12 1.10 -20.14 -1.12
N ALA A 13 0.06 -19.35 -1.40
CA ALA A 13 -0.77 -19.54 -2.60
C ALA A 13 0.00 -19.27 -3.90
N LEU A 14 0.89 -18.27 -3.91
CA LEU A 14 1.76 -17.99 -5.05
C LEU A 14 2.84 -19.08 -5.21
N ALA A 15 3.47 -19.50 -4.10
CA ALA A 15 4.47 -20.56 -4.11
C ALA A 15 3.89 -21.90 -4.57
N ALA A 16 2.62 -22.21 -4.24
CA ALA A 16 1.90 -23.38 -4.72
C ALA A 16 1.62 -23.37 -6.24
N ARG A 17 1.94 -22.26 -6.93
CA ARG A 17 1.89 -22.11 -8.39
C ARG A 17 3.29 -21.94 -9.00
N ASP A 18 4.31 -22.39 -8.28
CA ASP A 18 5.73 -22.30 -8.68
C ASP A 18 6.22 -20.85 -8.88
N ILE A 19 5.50 -19.87 -8.35
CA ILE A 19 5.92 -18.47 -8.36
C ILE A 19 6.87 -18.25 -7.19
N GLN A 20 8.09 -17.80 -7.49
CA GLN A 20 9.02 -17.45 -6.44
C GLN A 20 8.68 -16.10 -5.83
N VAL A 21 8.37 -16.11 -4.53
CA VAL A 21 8.02 -14.91 -3.78
C VAL A 21 9.16 -14.47 -2.90
N ILE A 22 9.56 -13.21 -3.06
CA ILE A 22 10.49 -12.51 -2.17
C ILE A 22 9.67 -11.57 -1.28
N THR A 23 9.68 -11.81 0.03
CA THR A 23 9.09 -10.88 1.00
C THR A 23 10.19 -10.00 1.59
N ALA A 24 10.05 -8.68 1.50
CA ALA A 24 10.92 -7.72 2.16
C ALA A 24 10.30 -7.24 3.48
N THR A 25 11.14 -6.85 4.43
CA THR A 25 10.70 -6.22 5.68
C THR A 25 11.37 -4.86 5.81
N VAL A 26 10.56 -3.81 5.94
CA VAL A 26 11.02 -2.43 6.08
C VAL A 26 10.68 -1.90 7.48
N PRO A 27 11.43 -0.91 8.01
CA PRO A 27 11.08 -0.26 9.27
C PRO A 27 9.70 0.39 9.13
N PRO A 28 8.75 0.12 10.02
CA PRO A 28 7.38 0.50 9.72
C PRO A 28 7.14 2.02 9.92
N SER A 29 7.96 2.70 10.72
CA SER A 29 7.86 4.14 11.02
C SER A 29 8.91 4.99 10.29
N GLY A 30 9.64 4.38 9.35
CA GLY A 30 10.72 5.05 8.64
C GLY A 30 10.21 5.96 7.52
N SER A 31 11.01 6.97 7.16
CA SER A 31 10.77 7.75 5.95
C SER A 31 10.75 6.85 4.71
N ILE A 32 10.14 7.31 3.62
CA ILE A 32 10.13 6.61 2.33
C ILE A 32 11.56 6.28 1.91
N GLU A 33 12.51 7.20 2.11
CA GLU A 33 13.93 7.00 1.80
C GLU A 33 14.54 5.85 2.61
N ALA A 34 14.33 5.83 3.92
CA ALA A 34 14.87 4.78 4.80
C ALA A 34 14.23 3.41 4.51
N ARG A 35 12.92 3.39 4.27
CA ARG A 35 12.20 2.16 3.92
C ARG A 35 12.60 1.65 2.54
N ALA A 36 12.78 2.53 1.56
CA ALA A 36 13.27 2.20 0.23
C ALA A 36 14.69 1.65 0.27
N GLN A 37 15.58 2.23 1.09
CA GLN A 37 16.93 1.70 1.29
C GLN A 37 16.88 0.28 1.84
N LYS A 38 16.04 0.03 2.84
CA LYS A 38 15.91 -1.32 3.39
C LYS A 38 15.31 -2.31 2.40
N LEU A 39 14.30 -1.88 1.64
CA LEU A 39 13.69 -2.65 0.56
C LEU A 39 14.74 -3.05 -0.48
N SER A 40 15.58 -2.09 -0.87
CA SER A 40 16.66 -2.25 -1.84
C SER A 40 17.63 -3.36 -1.44
N GLU A 41 18.17 -3.28 -0.21
CA GLU A 41 19.09 -4.29 0.35
C GLU A 41 18.47 -5.69 0.37
N ASP A 42 17.19 -5.78 0.73
CA ASP A 42 16.50 -7.05 0.86
C ASP A 42 16.23 -7.70 -0.50
N ILE A 43 15.85 -6.90 -1.51
CA ILE A 43 15.65 -7.37 -2.88
C ILE A 43 16.99 -7.76 -3.50
N GLU A 44 18.02 -6.93 -3.41
CA GLU A 44 19.34 -7.23 -4.00
C GLU A 44 19.88 -8.56 -3.49
N ARG A 45 19.84 -8.76 -2.17
CA ARG A 45 20.29 -9.99 -1.52
C ARG A 45 19.48 -11.23 -1.93
N LYS A 46 18.16 -11.12 -2.05
CA LYS A 46 17.26 -12.27 -2.28
C LYS A 46 17.02 -12.57 -3.76
N ALA A 47 17.06 -11.54 -4.62
CA ALA A 47 16.89 -11.66 -6.06
C ALA A 47 18.16 -12.21 -6.72
N GLY A 48 19.34 -11.82 -6.23
CA GLY A 48 20.62 -12.37 -6.71
C GLY A 48 20.84 -12.13 -8.21
N GLY A 49 20.56 -10.92 -8.70
CA GLY A 49 20.76 -10.56 -10.11
C GLY A 49 19.60 -10.89 -11.05
N ARG A 50 18.54 -11.54 -10.55
CA ARG A 50 17.38 -11.91 -11.38
C ARG A 50 16.44 -10.73 -11.61
N GLU A 51 15.69 -10.83 -12.71
CA GLU A 51 14.59 -9.93 -12.99
C GLU A 51 13.47 -10.08 -11.95
N VAL A 52 12.90 -8.96 -11.49
CA VAL A 52 11.87 -8.94 -10.45
C VAL A 52 10.66 -8.09 -10.85
N ASN A 53 9.49 -8.57 -10.45
CA ASN A 53 8.24 -7.82 -10.46
C ASN A 53 7.88 -7.44 -9.02
N ILE A 54 7.66 -6.16 -8.77
CA ILE A 54 7.43 -5.62 -7.43
C ILE A 54 5.94 -5.34 -7.24
N ILE A 55 5.37 -5.80 -6.14
CA ILE A 55 4.02 -5.43 -5.70
C ILE A 55 4.14 -4.69 -4.37
N ALA A 56 4.09 -3.36 -4.40
CA ALA A 56 4.35 -2.49 -3.25
C ALA A 56 3.96 -1.03 -3.56
N GLY A 57 4.31 -0.09 -2.67
CA GLY A 57 3.90 1.32 -2.76
C GLY A 57 5.03 2.30 -3.06
N LEU A 58 5.01 3.43 -2.37
CA LEU A 58 5.90 4.58 -2.60
C LEU A 58 7.39 4.23 -2.46
N ASP A 59 7.75 3.37 -1.49
CA ASP A 59 9.12 2.96 -1.23
C ASP A 59 9.77 2.34 -2.48
N SER A 60 9.00 1.57 -3.25
CA SER A 60 9.47 0.97 -4.49
C SER A 60 9.65 1.98 -5.59
N ARG A 61 8.79 3.00 -5.69
CA ARG A 61 9.01 4.12 -6.64
C ARG A 61 10.30 4.87 -6.32
N TYR A 62 10.55 5.14 -5.04
CA TYR A 62 11.80 5.77 -4.62
C TYR A 62 13.01 4.89 -4.92
N MET A 63 12.94 3.59 -4.58
CA MET A 63 14.01 2.64 -4.87
C MET A 63 14.34 2.57 -6.37
N ILE A 64 13.33 2.42 -7.22
CA ILE A 64 13.49 2.31 -8.68
C ILE A 64 14.07 3.60 -9.27
N SER A 65 13.56 4.76 -8.84
CA SER A 65 13.90 6.05 -9.47
C SER A 65 15.19 6.67 -8.92
N GLN A 66 15.42 6.57 -7.61
CA GLN A 66 16.51 7.27 -6.92
C GLN A 66 17.65 6.35 -6.52
N LEU A 67 17.36 5.18 -5.94
CA LEU A 67 18.42 4.28 -5.44
C LEU A 67 19.07 3.46 -6.55
N LYS A 68 18.26 3.02 -7.53
CA LYS A 68 18.71 2.22 -8.69
C LYS A 68 19.70 1.12 -8.28
N PRO A 69 19.30 0.19 -7.38
CA PRO A 69 20.21 -0.79 -6.82
C PRO A 69 20.97 -1.54 -7.91
N PRO A 70 22.29 -1.69 -7.78
CA PRO A 70 23.05 -2.55 -8.68
C PRO A 70 22.51 -3.98 -8.56
N ASN A 71 22.53 -4.74 -9.67
CA ASN A 71 22.09 -6.14 -9.70
C ASN A 71 20.61 -6.40 -9.37
N VAL A 72 19.77 -5.37 -9.45
CA VAL A 72 18.31 -5.53 -9.37
C VAL A 72 17.69 -5.03 -10.67
N ILE A 73 17.15 -5.96 -11.46
CA ILE A 73 16.49 -5.64 -12.72
C ILE A 73 14.99 -5.63 -12.47
N VAL A 74 14.40 -4.46 -12.26
CA VAL A 74 12.96 -4.34 -12.07
C VAL A 74 12.25 -4.32 -13.41
N LYS A 75 11.29 -5.23 -13.60
CA LYS A 75 10.48 -5.32 -14.84
C LYS A 75 9.13 -4.67 -14.69
N SER A 76 8.55 -4.72 -13.49
CA SER A 76 7.33 -3.98 -13.18
C SER A 76 7.21 -3.55 -11.73
N LEU A 77 6.42 -2.51 -11.52
CA LEU A 77 5.87 -2.10 -10.24
C LEU A 77 4.35 -2.08 -10.33
N THR A 78 3.69 -2.90 -9.50
CA THR A 78 2.25 -2.87 -9.29
C THR A 78 1.95 -2.26 -7.92
N THR A 79 1.21 -1.16 -7.90
CA THR A 79 0.78 -0.50 -6.66
C THR A 79 -0.69 -0.78 -6.35
N ILE A 80 -1.03 -0.84 -5.06
CA ILE A 80 -2.38 -1.17 -4.60
C ILE A 80 -2.75 -0.17 -3.51
N SER A 81 -3.74 0.69 -3.76
CA SER A 81 -4.16 1.77 -2.86
C SER A 81 -3.03 2.67 -2.36
N THR A 82 -1.99 2.86 -3.16
CA THR A 82 -0.85 3.70 -2.79
C THR A 82 -1.22 5.18 -2.94
N PRO A 83 -0.99 6.06 -1.95
CA PRO A 83 -1.33 7.48 -2.05
C PRO A 83 -0.34 8.25 -2.93
N HIS A 84 -0.35 8.03 -4.25
CA HIS A 84 0.60 8.64 -5.18
C HIS A 84 0.49 10.16 -5.26
N ARG A 85 -0.69 10.71 -4.93
CA ARG A 85 -0.95 12.17 -4.84
C ARG A 85 -1.21 12.60 -3.40
N GLY A 86 -0.80 11.78 -2.44
CA GLY A 86 -1.04 11.97 -1.02
C GLY A 86 -2.44 11.56 -0.58
N SER A 87 -2.73 11.78 0.69
CA SER A 87 -4.01 11.52 1.32
C SER A 87 -4.57 12.82 1.88
N VAL A 88 -5.78 13.18 1.47
CA VAL A 88 -6.52 14.29 2.08
C VAL A 88 -6.76 14.06 3.57
N PHE A 89 -6.90 12.80 4.00
CA PHE A 89 -7.00 12.49 5.41
C PHE A 89 -5.71 12.83 6.15
N ALA A 90 -4.54 12.60 5.54
CA ALA A 90 -3.27 13.04 6.11
C ALA A 90 -3.23 14.56 6.27
N ASP A 91 -3.57 15.31 5.23
CA ASP A 91 -3.63 16.78 5.27
C ASP A 91 -4.59 17.29 6.34
N TYR A 92 -5.77 16.67 6.46
CA TYR A 92 -6.76 17.00 7.50
C TYR A 92 -6.20 16.81 8.90
N MET A 93 -5.48 15.70 9.15
CA MET A 93 -4.88 15.41 10.45
C MET A 93 -3.79 16.42 10.81
N PHE A 94 -2.95 16.83 9.85
CA PHE A 94 -1.96 17.89 10.05
C PHE A 94 -2.61 19.25 10.35
N LYS A 95 -3.64 19.62 9.60
CA LYS A 95 -4.37 20.88 9.81
C LYS A 95 -5.11 20.93 11.15
N SER A 96 -5.74 19.83 11.54
CA SER A 96 -6.60 19.78 12.73
C SER A 96 -5.82 19.74 14.05
N ILE A 97 -4.65 19.10 14.05
CA ILE A 97 -3.83 18.97 15.27
C ILE A 97 -2.76 20.08 15.36
N GLY A 98 -2.42 20.68 14.22
CA GLY A 98 -1.37 21.69 14.08
C GLY A 98 0.03 21.07 14.16
N MET A 99 0.95 21.55 13.32
CA MET A 99 2.36 21.08 13.33
C MET A 99 3.05 21.29 14.68
N THR A 100 2.55 22.19 15.53
CA THR A 100 3.09 22.50 16.86
C THR A 100 2.72 21.47 17.94
N ASN A 101 1.75 20.59 17.71
CA ASN A 101 1.31 19.59 18.69
C ASN A 101 1.62 18.15 18.24
N ILE A 102 2.85 17.95 17.73
CA ILE A 102 3.37 16.68 17.22
C ILE A 102 3.07 15.49 18.16
N PRO A 103 3.20 15.57 19.50
CA PRO A 103 2.88 14.46 20.38
C PRO A 103 1.40 14.04 20.35
N LYS A 104 0.47 14.98 20.15
CA LYS A 104 -0.97 14.67 20.01
C LYS A 104 -1.26 14.05 18.65
N LEU A 105 -0.58 14.51 17.60
CA LEU A 105 -0.69 13.94 16.26
C LEU A 105 -0.20 12.49 16.30
N TYR A 106 0.96 12.24 16.89
CA TYR A 106 1.51 10.90 17.05
C TYR A 106 0.61 9.96 17.84
N ARG A 107 0.02 10.40 18.95
CA ARG A 107 -0.97 9.57 19.67
C ARG A 107 -2.23 9.31 18.86
N ALA A 108 -2.72 10.30 18.12
CA ALA A 108 -3.89 10.11 17.25
C ALA A 108 -3.56 9.13 16.12
N LEU A 109 -2.37 9.23 15.53
CA LEU A 109 -1.87 8.31 14.52
C LEU A 109 -1.75 6.89 15.08
N GLU A 110 -1.09 6.70 16.23
CA GLU A 110 -1.01 5.42 16.94
C GLU A 110 -2.40 4.83 17.24
N PHE A 111 -3.35 5.66 17.67
CA PHE A 111 -4.74 5.23 17.92
C PHE A 111 -5.42 4.68 16.67
N PHE A 112 -5.11 5.22 15.50
CA PHE A 112 -5.62 4.72 14.22
C PHE A 112 -4.67 3.69 13.56
N GLY A 113 -3.58 3.30 14.22
CA GLY A 113 -2.61 2.31 13.72
C GLY A 113 -1.61 2.86 12.70
N PHE A 114 -1.40 4.17 12.65
CA PHE A 114 -0.43 4.83 11.76
C PHE A 114 0.89 5.10 12.46
N GLU A 115 1.98 4.95 11.70
CA GLU A 115 3.33 5.15 12.21
C GLU A 115 3.84 6.56 11.93
N THR A 116 4.51 7.12 12.94
CA THR A 116 4.57 8.56 13.22
C THR A 116 5.54 9.34 12.33
N GLY A 117 6.68 8.73 11.94
CA GLY A 117 7.72 9.38 11.13
C GLY A 117 7.46 9.46 9.63
N ALA A 118 6.55 8.64 9.10
CA ALA A 118 6.27 8.55 7.65
C ALA A 118 5.05 9.37 7.22
N PHE A 119 4.28 9.91 8.16
CA PHE A 119 2.94 10.42 7.88
C PHE A 119 2.95 11.76 7.13
N GLU A 120 3.91 12.64 7.39
CA GLU A 120 4.09 13.91 6.63
C GLU A 120 4.34 13.64 5.15
N GLN A 121 5.08 12.56 4.87
CA GLN A 121 5.38 12.15 3.52
C GLN A 121 4.17 11.56 2.79
N LEU A 122 3.02 11.42 3.44
CA LEU A 122 1.75 11.03 2.83
C LEU A 122 0.84 12.23 2.49
N THR A 123 1.26 13.46 2.79
CA THR A 123 0.49 14.67 2.47
C THR A 123 0.44 14.94 0.97
N GLN A 124 -0.61 15.62 0.50
CA GLN A 124 -0.73 15.99 -0.91
C GLN A 124 0.39 16.96 -1.32
N GLU A 125 0.75 17.86 -0.42
CA GLU A 125 1.82 18.84 -0.63
C GLU A 125 3.17 18.17 -0.83
N TYR A 126 3.58 17.27 0.09
CA TYR A 126 4.85 16.55 -0.05
C TYR A 126 4.87 15.69 -1.32
N MET A 127 3.77 14.98 -1.61
CA MET A 127 3.69 14.13 -2.79
C MET A 127 3.83 14.92 -4.09
N THR A 128 3.16 16.08 -4.18
CA THR A 128 3.15 16.92 -5.39
C THR A 128 4.45 17.68 -5.56
N ASN A 129 4.96 18.30 -4.50
CA ASN A 129 6.07 19.26 -4.60
C ASN A 129 7.44 18.64 -4.36
N SER A 130 7.51 17.47 -3.70
CA SER A 130 8.79 16.86 -3.30
C SER A 130 8.95 15.43 -3.81
N PHE A 131 7.98 14.55 -3.62
CA PHE A 131 8.15 13.13 -3.95
C PHE A 131 8.08 12.87 -5.46
N ASN A 132 6.96 13.23 -6.11
CA ASN A 132 6.72 12.91 -7.51
C ASN A 132 7.76 13.55 -8.47
N PRO A 133 8.17 14.82 -8.30
CA PRO A 133 9.20 15.41 -9.16
C PRO A 133 10.55 14.70 -9.07
N ARG A 134 10.89 14.16 -7.88
CA ARG A 134 12.13 13.41 -7.65
C ARG A 134 12.01 11.92 -8.01
N THR A 135 10.81 11.41 -8.24
CA THR A 135 10.59 9.98 -8.51
C THR A 135 9.86 9.74 -9.83
N PRO A 136 10.41 10.21 -10.96
CA PRO A 136 9.86 9.87 -12.27
C PRO A 136 9.95 8.37 -12.51
N ASP A 137 9.04 7.87 -13.34
CA ASP A 137 9.05 6.50 -13.82
C ASP A 137 10.32 6.23 -14.65
N LEU A 138 10.90 5.04 -14.47
CA LEU A 138 12.10 4.63 -15.18
C LEU A 138 11.72 3.95 -16.49
N GLU A 139 12.38 4.35 -17.58
CA GLU A 139 12.21 3.72 -18.88
C GLU A 139 12.54 2.21 -18.81
N GLY A 140 11.72 1.38 -19.46
CA GLY A 140 11.86 -0.07 -19.43
C GLY A 140 11.16 -0.78 -18.26
N VAL A 141 10.66 -0.03 -17.26
CA VAL A 141 9.83 -0.58 -16.17
C VAL A 141 8.35 -0.38 -16.47
N LYS A 142 7.53 -1.43 -16.36
CA LYS A 142 6.08 -1.31 -16.49
C LYS A 142 5.44 -0.91 -15.15
N TYR A 143 4.57 0.08 -15.17
CA TYR A 143 3.87 0.56 -13.97
C TYR A 143 2.38 0.26 -14.05
N TYR A 144 1.86 -0.40 -13.02
CA TYR A 144 0.45 -0.75 -12.87
C TYR A 144 -0.06 -0.27 -11.52
N SER A 145 -1.37 -0.01 -11.45
CA SER A 145 -2.01 0.35 -10.18
C SER A 145 -3.43 -0.17 -10.07
N TYR A 146 -3.81 -0.45 -8.83
CA TYR A 146 -5.18 -0.74 -8.42
C TYR A 146 -5.59 0.22 -7.31
N GLY A 147 -6.84 0.66 -7.33
CA GLY A 147 -7.46 1.40 -6.24
C GLY A 147 -8.42 0.50 -5.47
N ALA A 148 -8.92 1.00 -4.34
CA ALA A 148 -10.00 0.39 -3.60
C ALA A 148 -11.05 1.44 -3.21
N LEU A 149 -12.27 0.98 -3.04
CA LEU A 149 -13.43 1.78 -2.67
C LEU A 149 -14.15 1.02 -1.55
N LEU A 150 -14.45 1.70 -0.46
CA LEU A 150 -15.18 1.16 0.68
C LEU A 150 -16.59 1.75 0.72
N ARG A 151 -17.59 0.95 1.10
CA ARG A 151 -18.92 1.46 1.49
C ARG A 151 -19.10 1.24 3.00
N PRO A 152 -18.66 2.19 3.85
CA PRO A 152 -18.58 1.95 5.28
C PRO A 152 -19.97 1.85 5.91
N THR A 153 -20.18 0.84 6.75
CA THR A 153 -21.34 0.77 7.65
C THR A 153 -21.20 1.78 8.80
N LEU A 154 -22.28 2.02 9.54
CA LEU A 154 -22.30 2.98 10.65
C LEU A 154 -21.26 2.68 11.75
N THR A 155 -20.88 1.41 11.91
CA THR A 155 -19.92 0.90 12.90
C THR A 155 -18.49 0.75 12.36
N SER A 156 -18.24 1.11 11.10
CA SER A 156 -16.91 1.02 10.49
C SER A 156 -15.92 1.99 11.15
N VAL A 157 -14.73 1.50 11.47
CA VAL A 157 -13.61 2.31 11.98
C VAL A 157 -13.16 3.37 10.97
N PHE A 158 -13.34 3.11 9.67
CA PHE A 158 -13.00 4.02 8.58
C PHE A 158 -14.10 5.03 8.26
N ARG A 159 -15.24 5.02 8.97
CA ARG A 159 -16.37 5.88 8.60
C ARG A 159 -16.01 7.36 8.57
N LYS A 160 -15.32 7.86 9.60
CA LYS A 160 -14.96 9.28 9.70
C LYS A 160 -13.91 9.68 8.65
N SER A 161 -12.85 8.90 8.52
CA SER A 161 -11.79 9.16 7.55
C SER A 161 -12.32 9.05 6.12
N HIS A 162 -13.16 8.05 5.84
CA HIS A 162 -13.87 7.92 4.57
C HIS A 162 -14.71 9.16 4.25
N GLN A 163 -15.52 9.65 5.21
CA GLN A 163 -16.34 10.85 4.98
C GLN A 163 -15.51 12.08 4.66
N ILE A 164 -14.37 12.26 5.33
CA ILE A 164 -13.44 13.37 5.05
C ILE A 164 -12.91 13.28 3.62
N VAL A 165 -12.37 12.12 3.23
CA VAL A 165 -11.83 11.92 1.89
C VAL A 165 -12.93 12.03 0.84
N ASP A 166 -14.10 11.42 1.06
CA ASP A 166 -15.22 11.41 0.13
C ASP A 166 -15.75 12.82 -0.16
N SER A 167 -15.79 13.69 0.85
CA SER A 167 -16.22 15.08 0.68
C SER A 167 -15.31 15.93 -0.21
N ILE A 168 -14.07 15.48 -0.47
CA ILE A 168 -13.04 16.26 -1.19
C ILE A 168 -12.60 15.55 -2.48
N GLU A 169 -12.25 14.26 -2.41
CA GLU A 169 -11.73 13.45 -3.53
C GLU A 169 -12.71 12.35 -4.01
N GLY A 170 -13.83 12.15 -3.31
CA GLY A 170 -14.84 11.15 -3.68
C GLY A 170 -14.45 9.71 -3.30
N PRO A 171 -14.76 8.71 -4.16
CA PRO A 171 -14.59 7.28 -3.84
C PRO A 171 -13.21 6.95 -3.27
N ASN A 172 -13.19 6.26 -2.12
CA ASN A 172 -11.96 5.98 -1.37
C ASN A 172 -12.08 4.70 -0.53
N ASP A 173 -10.94 4.18 -0.09
CA ASP A 173 -10.85 2.95 0.72
C ASP A 173 -10.88 3.19 2.23
N GLY A 174 -11.23 4.43 2.63
CA GLY A 174 -11.18 4.91 4.01
C GLY A 174 -9.99 5.82 4.30
N LEU A 175 -8.92 5.79 3.50
CA LEU A 175 -7.70 6.58 3.73
C LEU A 175 -7.14 7.21 2.46
N VAL A 176 -7.23 6.49 1.34
CA VAL A 176 -6.69 6.89 0.06
C VAL A 176 -7.83 6.91 -0.96
N SER A 177 -7.94 8.02 -1.69
CA SER A 177 -8.91 8.11 -2.77
C SER A 177 -8.50 7.24 -3.96
N VAL A 178 -9.51 6.78 -4.70
CA VAL A 178 -9.30 6.10 -5.98
C VAL A 178 -8.50 7.00 -6.93
N ALA A 179 -8.73 8.31 -6.92
CA ALA A 179 -7.98 9.26 -7.73
C ALA A 179 -6.49 9.29 -7.36
N SER A 180 -6.15 9.36 -6.07
CA SER A 180 -4.76 9.35 -5.60
C SER A 180 -4.07 8.02 -5.88
N SER A 181 -4.80 6.90 -5.85
CA SER A 181 -4.26 5.55 -6.10
C SER A 181 -3.80 5.29 -7.55
N LYS A 182 -4.25 6.08 -8.53
CA LYS A 182 -3.96 5.85 -9.95
C LYS A 182 -2.51 6.20 -10.29
N TRP A 183 -1.75 5.23 -10.80
CA TRP A 183 -0.39 5.43 -11.32
C TRP A 183 -0.07 4.47 -12.47
N GLY A 184 0.73 4.92 -13.45
CA GLY A 184 0.99 4.13 -14.65
C GLY A 184 -0.31 3.69 -15.34
N THR A 185 -0.38 2.42 -15.73
CA THR A 185 -1.61 1.86 -16.32
C THR A 185 -2.54 1.34 -15.23
N TYR A 186 -3.61 2.10 -14.96
CA TYR A 186 -4.62 1.72 -13.98
C TYR A 186 -5.40 0.47 -14.42
N ARG A 187 -5.45 -0.55 -13.56
CA ARG A 187 -6.05 -1.85 -13.86
C ARG A 187 -7.46 -2.03 -13.30
N GLY A 188 -7.84 -1.27 -12.28
CA GLY A 188 -9.20 -1.30 -11.76
C GLY A 188 -9.33 -0.86 -10.31
N THR A 189 -10.58 -0.75 -9.86
CA THR A 189 -10.93 -0.43 -8.48
C THR A 189 -11.56 -1.65 -7.82
N LEU A 190 -11.05 -2.04 -6.66
CA LEU A 190 -11.62 -3.09 -5.82
C LEU A 190 -12.86 -2.57 -5.11
N ASP A 191 -13.99 -3.25 -5.31
CA ASP A 191 -15.29 -2.83 -4.79
C ASP A 191 -15.53 -3.31 -3.36
N ASN A 192 -15.96 -2.39 -2.50
CA ASN A 192 -16.24 -2.60 -1.09
C ASN A 192 -15.07 -3.21 -0.30
N VAL A 193 -13.87 -2.68 -0.51
CA VAL A 193 -12.61 -3.09 0.13
C VAL A 193 -12.03 -1.91 0.88
N SER A 194 -11.79 -2.07 2.18
CA SER A 194 -11.09 -1.06 2.98
C SER A 194 -9.58 -1.18 2.83
N HIS A 195 -8.86 -0.13 3.20
CA HIS A 195 -7.39 -0.13 3.17
C HIS A 195 -6.78 -1.31 3.96
N LEU A 196 -7.42 -1.75 5.06
CA LEU A 196 -6.96 -2.90 5.85
C LEU A 196 -7.30 -4.27 5.24
N ASP A 197 -8.35 -4.35 4.43
CA ASP A 197 -8.74 -5.62 3.79
C ASP A 197 -7.72 -6.03 2.72
N LEU A 198 -7.02 -5.06 2.12
CA LEU A 198 -6.02 -5.29 1.06
C LEU A 198 -4.84 -6.15 1.50
N ILE A 199 -4.48 -6.06 2.78
CA ILE A 199 -3.31 -6.76 3.35
C ILE A 199 -3.73 -7.94 4.24
N ASN A 200 -5.01 -8.36 4.18
CA ASN A 200 -5.54 -9.51 4.90
C ASN A 200 -5.26 -9.48 6.43
N TRP A 201 -5.08 -8.27 7.00
CA TRP A 201 -4.53 -8.08 8.36
C TRP A 201 -5.57 -8.14 9.47
N THR A 202 -6.85 -8.17 9.14
CA THR A 202 -7.91 -8.30 10.13
C THR A 202 -7.63 -9.55 10.99
N ASN A 203 -7.75 -9.42 12.31
CA ASN A 203 -7.26 -10.42 13.27
C ASN A 203 -8.09 -11.73 13.21
N ARG A 204 -7.44 -12.91 13.36
CA ARG A 204 -8.08 -14.25 13.52
C ARG A 204 -9.32 -14.27 14.40
N LEU A 205 -9.30 -13.53 15.52
CA LEU A 205 -10.42 -13.42 16.46
C LEU A 205 -11.60 -12.64 15.91
N ARG A 206 -11.36 -11.53 15.18
CA ARG A 206 -12.42 -10.75 14.55
C ARG A 206 -13.08 -11.55 13.42
N TRP A 207 -12.30 -12.34 12.67
CA TRP A 207 -12.79 -13.25 11.65
C TRP A 207 -13.70 -14.34 12.20
N TYR A 208 -13.24 -15.02 13.25
CA TYR A 208 -14.01 -16.07 13.90
C TYR A 208 -15.36 -15.54 14.41
N PHE A 209 -15.39 -14.35 14.99
CA PHE A 209 -16.63 -13.70 15.41
C PHE A 209 -17.53 -13.26 14.24
N TRP A 210 -16.97 -12.80 13.11
CA TRP A 210 -17.74 -12.32 11.96
C TRP A 210 -18.36 -13.46 11.13
N GLU A 211 -17.66 -14.59 11.04
CA GLU A 211 -18.12 -15.81 10.37
C GLU A 211 -19.30 -16.43 11.13
N LEU A 212 -19.26 -16.38 12.47
CA LEU A 212 -20.38 -16.75 13.35
C LEU A 212 -21.60 -15.80 13.22
N THR A 213 -21.41 -14.53 12.85
CA THR A 213 -22.50 -13.56 12.63
C THR A 213 -23.01 -13.51 11.18
N GLY A 214 -22.59 -14.44 10.31
CA GLY A 214 -23.08 -14.55 8.94
C GLY A 214 -22.63 -13.43 7.99
N HIS A 215 -21.58 -12.68 8.32
CA HIS A 215 -21.01 -11.68 7.43
C HIS A 215 -20.08 -12.35 6.41
N LYS A 216 -20.50 -12.39 5.14
CA LYS A 216 -19.69 -12.93 4.03
C LYS A 216 -18.52 -12.01 3.69
N ARG A 217 -17.37 -12.63 3.37
CA ARG A 217 -16.22 -11.94 2.75
C ARG A 217 -16.66 -11.29 1.45
N ASN A 218 -16.41 -9.99 1.29
CA ASN A 218 -16.57 -9.31 -0.02
C ASN A 218 -15.27 -9.34 -0.85
N PHE A 219 -14.11 -9.54 -0.22
CA PHE A 219 -12.81 -9.55 -0.89
C PHE A 219 -12.00 -10.80 -0.56
N ASN A 220 -11.38 -11.38 -1.60
CA ASN A 220 -10.45 -12.50 -1.47
C ASN A 220 -9.06 -12.03 -1.93
N ALA A 221 -8.23 -11.64 -0.96
CA ALA A 221 -6.88 -11.16 -1.22
C ALA A 221 -6.04 -12.19 -1.99
N ILE A 222 -6.12 -13.48 -1.64
CA ILE A 222 -5.38 -14.54 -2.33
C ILE A 222 -5.73 -14.59 -3.82
N ALA A 223 -7.04 -14.59 -4.15
CA ALA A 223 -7.49 -14.59 -5.55
C ALA A 223 -7.04 -13.31 -6.29
N PHE A 224 -7.04 -12.17 -5.61
CA PHE A 224 -6.57 -10.92 -6.18
C PHE A 224 -5.07 -10.94 -6.52
N TYR A 225 -4.21 -11.37 -5.59
CA TYR A 225 -2.78 -11.47 -5.84
C TYR A 225 -2.43 -12.51 -6.92
N LEU A 226 -3.15 -13.64 -6.96
CA LEU A 226 -3.05 -14.58 -8.07
C LEU A 226 -3.47 -13.94 -9.41
N GLY A 227 -4.52 -13.11 -9.40
CA GLY A 227 -4.96 -12.35 -10.58
C GLY A 227 -3.93 -11.32 -11.04
N ILE A 228 -3.20 -10.67 -10.12
CA ILE A 228 -2.08 -9.80 -10.48
C ILE A 228 -0.98 -10.62 -11.15
N SER A 229 -0.61 -11.78 -10.60
CA SER A 229 0.41 -12.64 -11.20
C SER A 229 0.03 -13.13 -12.59
N ASP A 230 -1.24 -13.51 -12.81
CA ASP A 230 -1.76 -13.86 -14.14
C ASP A 230 -1.72 -12.67 -15.12
N MET A 231 -2.04 -11.47 -14.65
CA MET A 231 -1.94 -10.23 -15.43
C MET A 231 -0.49 -9.95 -15.85
N LEU A 232 0.47 -10.08 -14.92
CA LEU A 232 1.89 -9.90 -15.21
C LEU A 232 2.39 -10.93 -16.23
N ALA A 233 2.02 -12.20 -16.07
CA ALA A 233 2.40 -13.26 -17.01
C ALA A 233 1.88 -12.99 -18.43
N LYS A 234 0.63 -12.51 -18.58
CA LYS A 234 0.04 -12.10 -19.87
C LYS A 234 0.75 -10.91 -20.51
N GLU A 235 1.38 -10.08 -19.69
CA GLU A 235 2.20 -8.93 -20.11
C GLU A 235 3.65 -9.34 -20.44
N GLY A 236 3.99 -10.63 -20.36
CA GLY A 236 5.32 -11.17 -20.59
C GLY A 236 6.31 -10.87 -19.46
N LEU A 237 5.80 -10.73 -18.23
CA LEU A 237 6.56 -10.40 -17.03
C LEU A 237 6.60 -11.56 -16.03
#